data_AF-A0A497G4U0-F1
#
_entry.id   AF-A0A497G4U0-F1
#
_cell.length_a   1.000
_cell.length_b   1.000
_cell.length_c   1.000
_cell.angle_alpha   90.00
_cell.angle_beta   90.00
_cell.angle_gamma   90.00
#
_symmetry.space_group_name_H-M   'P 1'
#
loop_
_entity.id
_entity.type
_entity.pdbx_description
1 polymer ?
#
loop_
_entity_poly.entity_id
_entity_poly.type
_entity_poly.pdbx_seq_one_letter_code
_entity_poly.pdbx_strand_id
1 'polypeptide(L)'
;MLVERGQLVKVEDKEQKFILRVYDFKPESLLTPAEIAMVSKKVENGENPALYDKGLRLYDTALSTIIAQIDKHGHVHGPTAVPSIFSIVETLEKRDLQLLHLDTGDLAIGYVRVGHKSSDIIVTLNGEKTIPHHILVCGVTGAGKSNLGKVFAASMMALEENKYSLVLFDCESEYLKGGGPGQLGLAHLPQAEDKLLYVTSLVDRPTRIDMNLRIDGITVKRSIQTYPLRVSIESLTPNDFTMTGEFTGPQEELLWMVYNLFKKNWIRTLLEMDTRNLYRRLNSLTSVTTLNVTKRKIKHMLGNRDIFVWECENFFFK
;
A
#
# COMPACT_ATOMS: atom_id res chain seq x y z
N MET A 1 -4.52 -29.47 21.81
CA MET A 1 -3.76 -28.70 20.80
C MET A 1 -3.69 -27.26 21.28
N LEU A 2 -2.52 -26.63 21.30
CA LEU A 2 -2.42 -25.19 21.61
C LEU A 2 -2.85 -24.42 20.35
N VAL A 3 -3.90 -23.62 20.47
CA VAL A 3 -4.47 -22.85 19.35
C VAL A 3 -3.99 -21.41 19.44
N GLU A 4 -3.62 -20.81 18.31
CA GLU A 4 -3.03 -19.46 18.25
C GLU A 4 -3.88 -18.46 17.46
N ARG A 5 -3.73 -17.16 17.75
CA ARG A 5 -4.45 -16.12 17.03
C ARG A 5 -4.00 -16.09 15.57
N GLY A 6 -4.96 -16.05 14.66
CA GLY A 6 -4.72 -16.12 13.21
C GLY A 6 -4.45 -17.53 12.70
N GLN A 7 -4.54 -18.56 13.54
CA GLN A 7 -4.48 -19.94 13.10
C GLN A 7 -5.68 -20.24 12.19
N LEU A 8 -5.40 -20.95 11.10
CA LEU A 8 -6.43 -21.51 10.25
C LEU A 8 -6.74 -22.94 10.73
N VAL A 9 -8.03 -23.22 10.88
CA VAL A 9 -8.56 -24.54 11.24
C VAL A 9 -9.69 -24.91 10.28
N LYS A 10 -10.01 -26.19 10.19
CA LYS A 10 -11.08 -26.69 9.34
C LYS A 10 -12.13 -27.42 10.15
N VAL A 11 -13.34 -27.47 9.60
CA VAL A 11 -14.41 -28.35 10.05
C VAL A 11 -14.97 -29.04 8.82
N GLU A 12 -15.05 -30.36 8.85
CA GLU A 12 -15.74 -31.16 7.83
C GLU A 12 -17.12 -31.55 8.37
N ASP A 13 -18.18 -31.13 7.69
CA ASP A 13 -19.56 -31.42 8.06
C ASP A 13 -20.43 -31.56 6.81
N LYS A 14 -21.26 -32.62 6.74
CA LYS A 14 -22.20 -32.89 5.63
C LYS A 14 -21.56 -32.74 4.23
N GLU A 15 -20.40 -33.37 4.03
CA GLU A 15 -19.63 -33.33 2.77
C GLU A 15 -19.12 -31.93 2.36
N GLN A 16 -19.13 -30.98 3.29
CA GLN A 16 -18.61 -29.64 3.08
C GLN A 16 -17.46 -29.38 4.03
N LYS A 17 -16.55 -28.51 3.61
CA LYS A 17 -15.40 -28.10 4.40
C LYS A 17 -15.47 -26.61 4.67
N PHE A 18 -15.43 -26.24 5.94
CA PHE A 18 -15.40 -24.87 6.40
C PHE A 18 -13.99 -24.53 6.82
N ILE A 19 -13.44 -23.44 6.30
CA ILE A 19 -12.15 -22.91 6.73
C ILE A 19 -12.41 -21.75 7.67
N LEU A 20 -11.85 -21.83 8.88
CA LEU A 20 -12.05 -20.85 9.91
C LEU A 20 -10.72 -20.22 10.32
N ARG A 21 -10.76 -18.94 10.70
CA ARG A 21 -9.64 -18.21 11.29
C ARG A 21 -9.93 -17.89 12.74
N VAL A 22 -9.08 -18.37 13.64
CA VAL A 22 -9.12 -18.04 15.07
C VAL A 22 -8.74 -16.57 15.26
N TYR A 23 -9.52 -15.81 16.02
CA TYR A 23 -9.26 -14.38 16.22
C TYR A 23 -9.22 -13.92 17.68
N ASP A 24 -9.75 -14.72 18.62
CA ASP A 24 -9.82 -14.38 20.04
C ASP A 24 -9.91 -15.64 20.92
N PHE A 25 -9.64 -15.50 22.22
CA PHE A 25 -9.66 -16.60 23.20
C PHE A 25 -10.35 -16.16 24.49
N LYS A 26 -11.16 -17.05 25.07
CA LYS A 26 -11.87 -16.77 26.32
C LYS A 26 -11.88 -17.99 27.23
N PRO A 27 -11.38 -17.88 28.48
CA PRO A 27 -11.68 -18.87 29.49
C PRO A 27 -13.16 -18.74 29.86
N GLU A 28 -13.90 -19.83 29.71
CA GLU A 28 -15.31 -19.91 30.07
C GLU A 28 -15.49 -20.69 31.36
N SER A 29 -16.51 -20.27 32.12
CA SER A 29 -16.81 -20.84 33.43
C SER A 29 -18.30 -21.11 33.55
N LEU A 30 -18.63 -22.34 33.95
CA LEU A 30 -19.97 -22.74 34.40
C LEU A 30 -20.16 -22.52 35.91
N LEU A 31 -19.24 -21.82 36.57
CA LEU A 31 -19.41 -21.38 37.95
C LEU A 31 -20.34 -20.16 37.98
N THR A 32 -21.29 -20.19 38.92
CA THR A 32 -22.11 -19.03 39.23
C THR A 32 -21.26 -17.88 39.79
N PRO A 33 -21.70 -16.62 39.68
CA PRO A 33 -20.98 -15.48 40.27
C PRO A 33 -20.68 -15.65 41.77
N ALA A 34 -21.59 -16.30 42.51
CA ALA A 34 -21.42 -16.59 43.93
C ALA A 34 -20.31 -17.62 44.19
N GLU A 35 -20.24 -18.70 43.39
CA GLU A 35 -19.16 -19.68 43.47
C GLU A 35 -17.81 -19.05 43.13
N ILE A 36 -17.75 -18.19 42.11
CA ILE A 36 -16.54 -17.44 41.74
C ILE A 36 -16.08 -16.57 42.92
N ALA A 37 -16.98 -15.80 43.53
CA ALA A 37 -16.62 -14.95 44.68
C ALA A 37 -16.08 -15.76 45.86
N MET A 38 -16.69 -16.92 46.16
CA MET A 38 -16.25 -17.79 47.25
C MET A 38 -14.87 -18.40 46.95
N VAL A 39 -14.64 -18.87 45.72
CA VAL A 39 -13.37 -19.46 45.29
C VAL A 39 -12.27 -18.40 45.30
N SER A 40 -12.54 -17.20 44.77
CA SER A 40 -11.60 -16.08 44.77
C SER A 40 -11.14 -15.70 46.18
N LYS A 41 -12.07 -15.64 47.14
CA LYS A 41 -11.74 -15.34 48.55
C LYS A 41 -10.85 -16.41 49.20
N LYS A 42 -11.08 -17.69 48.88
CA LYS A 42 -10.22 -18.78 49.36
C LYS A 42 -8.81 -18.69 48.79
N VAL A 43 -8.70 -18.41 47.48
CA VAL A 43 -7.40 -18.22 46.82
C VAL A 43 -6.65 -17.02 47.41
N GLU A 44 -7.34 -15.91 47.66
CA GLU A 44 -6.76 -14.72 48.30
C GLU A 44 -6.21 -15.02 49.70
N ASN A 45 -6.87 -15.89 50.45
CA ASN A 45 -6.41 -16.37 51.75
C ASN A 45 -5.25 -17.39 51.67
N GLY A 46 -4.74 -17.70 50.48
CA GLY A 46 -3.70 -18.71 50.27
C GLY A 46 -4.19 -20.16 50.34
N GLU A 47 -5.51 -20.38 50.34
CA GLU A 47 -6.10 -21.72 50.30
C GLU A 47 -6.13 -22.25 48.86
N ASN A 48 -5.98 -23.57 48.70
CA ASN A 48 -6.15 -24.22 47.40
C ASN A 48 -7.61 -24.65 47.21
N PRO A 49 -8.42 -23.97 46.37
CA PRO A 49 -9.82 -24.31 46.21
C PRO A 49 -9.99 -25.65 45.48
N ALA A 50 -10.60 -26.63 46.16
CA ALA A 50 -11.06 -27.86 45.55
C ALA A 50 -12.31 -27.59 44.69
N LEU A 51 -12.09 -27.28 43.40
CA LEU A 51 -13.15 -27.20 42.40
C LEU A 51 -13.47 -28.61 41.89
N TYR A 52 -14.61 -29.16 42.31
CA TYR A 52 -15.14 -30.39 41.72
C TYR A 52 -15.39 -30.19 40.22
N ASP A 53 -15.02 -31.18 39.42
CA ASP A 53 -15.17 -31.18 37.97
C ASP A 53 -14.55 -29.95 37.28
N LYS A 54 -13.39 -29.49 37.78
CA LYS A 54 -12.67 -28.32 37.25
C LYS A 54 -12.56 -28.32 35.72
N GLY A 55 -12.30 -29.48 35.09
CA GLY A 55 -12.16 -29.60 33.64
C GLY A 55 -13.48 -29.57 32.84
N LEU A 56 -14.64 -29.73 33.49
CA LEU A 56 -15.96 -29.59 32.86
C LEU A 56 -16.55 -28.20 33.09
N ARG A 57 -16.24 -27.58 34.24
CA ARG A 57 -16.78 -26.29 34.65
C ARG A 57 -15.89 -25.12 34.29
N LEU A 58 -14.61 -25.34 34.03
CA LEU A 58 -13.67 -24.34 33.51
C LEU A 58 -13.03 -24.90 32.24
N TYR A 59 -13.21 -24.19 31.12
CA TYR A 59 -12.64 -24.61 29.84
C TYR A 59 -12.25 -23.40 29.00
N ASP A 60 -11.20 -23.58 28.20
CA ASP A 60 -10.75 -22.54 27.27
C ASP A 60 -11.54 -22.63 25.97
N THR A 61 -11.97 -21.48 25.46
CA THR A 61 -12.63 -21.36 24.16
C THR A 61 -11.78 -20.51 23.22
N ALA A 62 -11.85 -20.85 21.93
CA ALA A 62 -11.26 -20.09 20.85
C ALA A 62 -12.38 -19.61 19.92
N LEU A 63 -12.48 -18.30 19.73
CA LEU A 63 -13.44 -17.71 18.80
C LEU A 63 -12.86 -17.69 17.40
N SER A 64 -13.67 -18.11 16.44
CA SER A 64 -13.26 -18.24 15.05
C SER A 64 -14.30 -17.65 14.11
N THR A 65 -13.85 -17.13 12.97
CA THR A 65 -14.71 -16.66 11.88
C THR A 65 -14.54 -17.58 10.68
N ILE A 66 -15.63 -17.95 10.03
CA ILE A 66 -15.58 -18.75 8.79
C ILE A 66 -15.15 -17.80 7.67
N ILE A 67 -14.04 -18.12 7.00
CA ILE A 67 -13.48 -17.26 5.94
C ILE A 67 -13.74 -17.82 4.55
N ALA A 68 -13.93 -19.14 4.43
CA ALA A 68 -14.23 -19.81 3.18
C ALA A 68 -15.00 -21.10 3.44
N GLN A 69 -15.76 -21.51 2.44
CA GLN A 69 -16.48 -22.77 2.39
C GLN A 69 -16.13 -23.47 1.08
N ILE A 70 -15.92 -24.78 1.18
CA ILE A 70 -15.63 -25.66 0.06
C ILE A 70 -16.78 -26.66 -0.03
N ASP A 71 -17.49 -26.64 -1.16
CA ASP A 71 -18.61 -27.55 -1.38
C ASP A 71 -18.14 -28.99 -1.68
N LYS A 72 -19.10 -29.91 -1.80
CA LYS A 72 -18.84 -31.32 -2.13
C LYS A 72 -18.18 -31.53 -3.50
N HIS A 73 -18.19 -30.52 -4.37
CA HIS A 73 -17.57 -30.52 -5.69
C HIS A 73 -16.17 -29.89 -5.66
N GLY A 74 -15.72 -29.37 -4.52
CA GLY A 74 -14.43 -28.72 -4.37
C GLY A 74 -14.44 -27.21 -4.71
N HIS A 75 -15.60 -26.61 -4.98
CA HIS A 75 -15.66 -25.18 -5.29
C HIS A 75 -15.55 -24.35 -4.02
N VAL A 76 -14.66 -23.37 -4.06
CA VAL A 76 -14.44 -22.42 -2.96
C VAL A 76 -15.32 -21.20 -3.14
N HIS A 77 -16.05 -20.85 -2.09
CA HIS A 77 -16.89 -19.67 -2.06
C HIS A 77 -16.94 -19.05 -0.65
N GLY A 78 -17.55 -17.86 -0.56
CA GLY A 78 -17.82 -17.22 0.73
C GLY A 78 -18.78 -18.07 1.58
N PRO A 79 -18.69 -18.02 2.92
CA PRO A 79 -19.49 -18.85 3.80
C PRO A 79 -20.99 -18.55 3.67
N THR A 80 -21.79 -19.58 3.40
CA THR A 80 -23.26 -19.50 3.31
C THR A 80 -23.96 -20.30 4.40
N ALA A 81 -23.22 -21.12 5.15
CA ALA A 81 -23.72 -21.97 6.22
C ALA A 81 -22.76 -22.01 7.40
N VAL A 82 -23.21 -22.62 8.50
CA VAL A 82 -22.39 -22.90 9.68
C VAL A 82 -22.32 -24.42 9.90
N PRO A 83 -21.21 -24.94 10.46
CA PRO A 83 -21.12 -26.33 10.86
C PRO A 83 -22.14 -26.69 11.94
N SER A 84 -22.49 -27.98 12.03
CA SER A 84 -23.32 -28.52 13.10
C SER A 84 -22.67 -28.33 14.47
N ILE A 85 -23.49 -28.21 15.52
CA ILE A 85 -22.98 -28.16 16.90
C ILE A 85 -22.25 -29.47 17.20
N PHE A 86 -21.13 -29.38 17.91
CA PHE A 86 -20.22 -30.50 18.22
C PHE A 86 -19.45 -31.10 17.04
N SER A 87 -19.45 -30.46 15.87
CA SER A 87 -18.51 -30.82 14.80
C SER A 87 -17.07 -30.67 15.27
N ILE A 88 -16.22 -31.61 14.83
CA ILE A 88 -14.80 -31.64 15.21
C ILE A 88 -14.04 -30.55 14.44
N VAL A 89 -13.22 -29.81 15.17
CA VAL A 89 -12.31 -28.80 14.60
C VAL A 89 -10.93 -29.42 14.45
N GLU A 90 -10.36 -29.33 13.26
CA GLU A 90 -9.06 -29.91 12.92
C GLU A 90 -8.10 -28.84 12.36
N THR A 91 -6.81 -29.16 12.34
CA THR A 91 -5.82 -28.30 11.69
C THR A 91 -5.92 -28.45 10.17
N LEU A 92 -5.61 -27.39 9.41
CA LEU A 92 -5.46 -27.55 7.96
C LEU A 92 -4.21 -28.37 7.64
N GLU A 93 -4.36 -29.27 6.69
CA GLU A 93 -3.25 -29.91 6.00
C GLU A 93 -2.90 -29.15 4.72
N LYS A 94 -1.73 -29.44 4.13
CA LYS A 94 -1.29 -28.79 2.88
C LYS A 94 -2.31 -28.93 1.75
N ARG A 95 -2.93 -30.11 1.62
CA ARG A 95 -3.99 -30.36 0.64
C ARG A 95 -5.21 -29.44 0.81
N ASP A 96 -5.53 -29.07 2.06
CA ASP A 96 -6.68 -28.21 2.34
C ASP A 96 -6.42 -26.78 1.86
N LEU A 97 -5.19 -26.29 2.04
CA LEU A 97 -4.79 -24.98 1.54
C LEU A 97 -4.71 -24.94 0.01
N GLN A 98 -4.28 -26.03 -0.63
CA GLN A 98 -4.23 -26.13 -2.10
C GLN A 98 -5.62 -26.02 -2.74
N LEU A 99 -6.67 -26.50 -2.07
CA LEU A 99 -8.05 -26.36 -2.54
C LEU A 99 -8.50 -24.90 -2.63
N LEU A 100 -7.83 -23.96 -1.94
CA LEU A 100 -8.18 -22.54 -1.98
C LEU A 100 -7.76 -21.84 -3.29
N HIS A 101 -6.96 -22.48 -4.13
CA HIS A 101 -6.57 -21.97 -5.45
C HIS A 101 -6.01 -20.53 -5.44
N LEU A 102 -5.24 -20.20 -4.40
CA LEU A 102 -4.69 -18.85 -4.16
C LEU A 102 -3.51 -18.49 -5.08
N ASP A 103 -3.00 -19.45 -5.84
CA ASP A 103 -1.82 -19.40 -6.71
C ASP A 103 -2.17 -19.37 -8.20
N THR A 104 -3.42 -19.00 -8.55
CA THR A 104 -3.93 -19.02 -9.94
C THR A 104 -3.69 -17.72 -10.73
N GLY A 105 -3.13 -16.70 -10.10
CA GLY A 105 -2.79 -15.41 -10.69
C GLY A 105 -1.33 -15.32 -11.14
N ASP A 106 -0.99 -14.21 -11.78
CA ASP A 106 0.35 -13.90 -12.30
C ASP A 106 1.15 -12.97 -11.37
N LEU A 107 0.48 -12.27 -10.45
CA LEU A 107 1.14 -11.33 -9.53
C LEU A 107 1.26 -11.92 -8.13
N ALA A 108 2.42 -12.47 -7.78
CA ALA A 108 2.71 -12.99 -6.45
C ALA A 108 2.83 -11.85 -5.42
N ILE A 109 2.04 -11.92 -4.34
CA ILE A 109 1.99 -10.88 -3.30
C ILE A 109 2.44 -11.37 -1.92
N GLY A 110 2.65 -12.66 -1.73
CA GLY A 110 3.15 -13.22 -0.48
C GLY A 110 2.77 -14.68 -0.30
N TYR A 111 2.71 -15.10 0.97
CA TYR A 111 2.39 -16.47 1.37
C TYR A 111 1.24 -16.48 2.38
N VAL A 112 0.48 -17.56 2.41
CA VAL A 112 -0.57 -17.74 3.44
C VAL A 112 0.09 -17.84 4.81
N ARG A 113 -0.43 -17.07 5.77
CA ARG A 113 -0.02 -17.11 7.18
C ARG A 113 -0.98 -18.00 7.97
N VAL A 114 -0.43 -18.94 8.74
CA VAL A 114 -1.17 -19.82 9.65
C VAL A 114 -0.66 -19.56 11.06
N GLY A 115 -1.44 -18.84 11.88
CA GLY A 115 -1.02 -18.42 13.21
C GLY A 115 0.15 -17.45 13.13
N HIS A 116 1.25 -17.76 13.82
CA HIS A 116 2.49 -16.98 13.74
C HIS A 116 3.48 -17.46 12.67
N LYS A 117 3.15 -18.49 11.89
CA LYS A 117 4.04 -19.07 10.88
C LYS A 117 3.55 -18.77 9.46
N SER A 118 4.48 -18.56 8.54
CA SER A 118 4.20 -18.58 7.11
C SER A 118 4.12 -20.03 6.62
N SER A 119 3.17 -20.32 5.75
CA SER A 119 3.14 -21.57 4.97
C SER A 119 3.98 -21.43 3.69
N ASP A 120 4.10 -22.53 2.94
CA ASP A 120 4.71 -22.59 1.62
C ASP A 120 3.72 -22.29 0.47
N ILE A 121 2.47 -21.93 0.80
CA ILE A 121 1.43 -21.63 -0.19
C ILE A 121 1.51 -20.17 -0.61
N ILE A 122 1.82 -19.94 -1.89
CA ILE A 122 1.90 -18.62 -2.49
C ILE A 122 0.49 -18.05 -2.66
N VAL A 123 0.37 -16.74 -2.45
CA VAL A 123 -0.81 -15.96 -2.78
C VAL A 123 -0.48 -15.08 -3.98
N THR A 124 -1.32 -15.18 -5.00
CA THR A 124 -1.21 -14.45 -6.25
C THR A 124 -2.50 -13.67 -6.54
N LEU A 125 -2.37 -12.58 -7.29
CA LEU A 125 -3.47 -11.82 -7.85
C LEU A 125 -3.46 -12.02 -9.36
N ASN A 126 -4.65 -12.08 -9.96
CA ASN A 126 -4.78 -12.02 -11.42
C ASN A 126 -4.74 -10.53 -11.83
N GLY A 127 -3.59 -10.06 -12.30
CA GLY A 127 -3.37 -8.63 -12.58
C GLY A 127 -4.38 -8.05 -13.57
N GLU A 128 -4.71 -8.80 -14.62
CA GLU A 128 -5.66 -8.40 -15.67
C GLU A 128 -7.07 -8.17 -15.12
N LYS A 129 -7.48 -8.96 -14.13
CA LYS A 129 -8.77 -8.77 -13.44
C LYS A 129 -8.68 -7.77 -12.31
N THR A 130 -7.59 -7.72 -11.56
CA THR A 130 -7.50 -6.93 -10.32
C THR A 130 -7.15 -5.46 -10.57
N ILE A 131 -6.18 -5.17 -11.45
CA ILE A 131 -5.67 -3.80 -11.66
C ILE A 131 -6.76 -2.82 -12.14
N PRO A 132 -7.65 -3.18 -13.10
CA PRO A 132 -8.68 -2.26 -13.58
C PRO A 132 -9.71 -1.82 -12.53
N HIS A 133 -9.86 -2.58 -11.43
CA HIS A 133 -10.78 -2.24 -10.35
C HIS A 133 -10.20 -1.30 -9.29
N HIS A 134 -8.96 -0.86 -9.47
CA HIS A 134 -8.19 -0.08 -8.49
C HIS A 134 -7.91 -0.85 -7.19
N ILE A 135 -6.81 -0.49 -6.52
CA ILE A 135 -6.39 -1.13 -5.27
C ILE A 135 -6.16 -0.03 -4.24
N LEU A 136 -6.84 -0.12 -3.09
CA LEU A 136 -6.62 0.74 -1.94
C LEU A 136 -5.87 -0.02 -0.85
N VAL A 137 -4.66 0.44 -0.51
CA VAL A 137 -3.84 -0.15 0.56
C VAL A 137 -3.93 0.70 1.82
N CYS A 138 -4.65 0.20 2.83
CA CYS A 138 -4.84 0.87 4.12
C CYS A 138 -4.00 0.21 5.23
N GLY A 139 -3.47 1.02 6.15
CA GLY A 139 -2.77 0.52 7.33
C GLY A 139 -2.10 1.64 8.12
N VAL A 140 -1.86 1.42 9.42
CA VAL A 140 -1.10 2.35 10.26
C VAL A 140 0.37 2.42 9.83
N THR A 141 1.12 3.42 10.32
CA THR A 141 2.57 3.49 10.09
C THR A 141 3.24 2.21 10.62
N GLY A 142 4.17 1.66 9.85
CA GLY A 142 4.81 0.38 10.18
C GLY A 142 3.99 -0.88 9.85
N ALA A 143 2.75 -0.77 9.37
CA ALA A 143 1.93 -1.93 9.02
C ALA A 143 2.38 -2.67 7.73
N GLY A 144 3.39 -2.16 7.02
CA GLY A 144 3.92 -2.79 5.80
C GLY A 144 3.30 -2.33 4.49
N LYS A 145 2.67 -1.13 4.45
CA LYS A 145 2.07 -0.56 3.22
C LYS A 145 3.08 -0.45 2.07
N SER A 146 4.20 0.23 2.30
CA SER A 146 5.26 0.38 1.30
C SER A 146 5.91 -0.96 0.95
N ASN A 147 5.95 -1.91 1.88
CA ASN A 147 6.43 -3.27 1.59
C ASN A 147 5.50 -3.99 0.59
N LEU A 148 4.18 -3.93 0.80
CA LEU A 148 3.22 -4.48 -0.15
C LEU A 148 3.35 -3.82 -1.53
N GLY A 149 3.48 -2.49 -1.57
CA GLY A 149 3.70 -1.75 -2.82
C GLY A 149 4.98 -2.20 -3.55
N LYS A 150 6.08 -2.39 -2.82
CA LYS A 150 7.34 -2.93 -3.37
C LYS A 150 7.18 -4.36 -3.88
N VAL A 151 6.54 -5.24 -3.13
CA VAL A 151 6.29 -6.63 -3.55
C VAL A 151 5.43 -6.66 -4.80
N PHE A 152 4.39 -5.84 -4.87
CA PHE A 152 3.52 -5.75 -6.04
C PHE A 152 4.28 -5.28 -7.29
N ALA A 153 5.06 -4.19 -7.18
CA ALA A 153 5.91 -3.71 -8.26
C ALA A 153 7.01 -4.73 -8.65
N ALA A 154 7.63 -5.37 -7.67
CA ALA A 154 8.61 -6.43 -7.88
C ALA A 154 8.00 -7.61 -8.65
N SER A 155 6.77 -8.01 -8.32
CA SER A 155 6.08 -9.09 -9.01
C SER A 155 5.80 -8.74 -10.47
N MET A 156 5.45 -7.49 -10.78
CA MET A 156 5.29 -7.04 -12.18
C MET A 156 6.62 -7.09 -12.94
N MET A 157 7.70 -6.63 -12.31
CA MET A 157 9.05 -6.69 -12.92
C MET A 157 9.50 -8.13 -13.16
N ALA A 158 9.13 -9.06 -12.27
CA ALA A 158 9.54 -10.46 -12.32
C ALA A 158 8.85 -11.28 -13.43
N LEU A 159 7.74 -10.81 -13.99
CA LEU A 159 7.08 -11.46 -15.13
C LEU A 159 8.04 -11.55 -16.33
N GLU A 160 8.03 -12.65 -17.08
CA GLU A 160 8.87 -12.76 -18.29
C GLU A 160 8.41 -11.75 -19.35
N GLU A 161 7.10 -11.71 -19.60
CA GLU A 161 6.47 -10.74 -20.49
C GLU A 161 6.21 -9.40 -19.78
N ASN A 162 6.40 -8.29 -20.48
CA ASN A 162 6.07 -6.96 -19.96
C ASN A 162 4.56 -6.68 -20.04
N LYS A 163 3.76 -7.51 -19.37
CA LYS A 163 2.28 -7.46 -19.38
C LYS A 163 1.73 -6.20 -18.70
N TYR A 164 2.42 -5.70 -17.67
CA TYR A 164 1.99 -4.53 -16.90
C TYR A 164 3.09 -3.47 -16.83
N SER A 165 2.67 -2.21 -16.71
CA SER A 165 3.54 -1.06 -16.46
C SER A 165 3.01 -0.28 -15.26
N LEU A 166 3.92 0.25 -14.46
CA LEU A 166 3.59 0.97 -13.22
C LEU A 166 4.38 2.26 -13.13
N VAL A 167 3.69 3.37 -12.90
CA VAL A 167 4.30 4.65 -12.56
C VAL A 167 4.22 4.82 -11.04
N LEU A 168 5.39 4.88 -10.39
CA LEU A 168 5.51 5.01 -8.94
C LEU A 168 5.97 6.41 -8.57
N PHE A 169 5.18 7.09 -7.74
CA PHE A 169 5.57 8.35 -7.10
C PHE A 169 6.18 8.05 -5.73
N ASP A 170 7.51 8.02 -5.66
CA ASP A 170 8.25 7.65 -4.44
C ASP A 170 8.56 8.87 -3.57
N CYS A 171 7.55 9.36 -2.84
CA CYS A 171 7.67 10.57 -2.01
C CYS A 171 8.61 10.40 -0.80
N GLU A 172 8.72 9.18 -0.27
CA GLU A 172 9.51 8.88 0.94
C GLU A 172 10.86 8.22 0.61
N SER A 173 11.17 8.04 -0.69
CA SER A 173 12.39 7.37 -1.18
C SER A 173 12.54 5.92 -0.66
N GLU A 174 11.44 5.23 -0.40
CA GLU A 174 11.42 3.88 0.17
C GLU A 174 11.40 2.77 -0.91
N TYR A 175 10.97 3.08 -2.13
CA TYR A 175 10.77 2.09 -3.18
C TYR A 175 12.06 1.74 -3.90
N LEU A 176 12.90 2.72 -4.23
CA LEU A 176 14.11 2.48 -5.01
C LEU A 176 15.15 1.65 -4.23
N LYS A 177 15.59 2.15 -3.07
CA LYS A 177 16.69 1.55 -2.28
C LYS A 177 16.21 0.86 -0.99
N GLY A 178 14.93 0.94 -0.63
CA GLY A 178 14.46 0.51 0.68
C GLY A 178 14.59 1.63 1.73
N GLY A 179 13.68 1.64 2.71
CA GLY A 179 13.55 2.74 3.70
C GLY A 179 14.57 2.70 4.84
N GLY A 180 15.55 1.79 4.81
CA GLY A 180 16.60 1.72 5.84
C GLY A 180 17.45 0.45 5.80
N PRO A 181 18.38 0.31 6.75
CA PRO A 181 19.25 -0.87 6.85
C PRO A 181 18.43 -2.17 6.91
N GLY A 182 18.79 -3.13 6.04
CA GLY A 182 18.10 -4.43 5.95
C GLY A 182 16.78 -4.41 5.19
N GLN A 183 16.31 -3.25 4.73
CA GLN A 183 15.13 -3.17 3.88
C GLN A 183 15.53 -3.15 2.40
N LEU A 184 14.88 -4.00 1.61
CA LEU A 184 15.11 -4.05 0.18
C LEU A 184 14.18 -3.08 -0.57
N GLY A 185 14.68 -2.57 -1.69
CA GLY A 185 13.96 -1.78 -2.68
C GLY A 185 14.03 -2.40 -4.07
N LEU A 186 13.30 -1.86 -5.03
CA LEU A 186 13.19 -2.37 -6.40
C LEU A 186 14.55 -2.44 -7.11
N ALA A 187 15.48 -1.53 -6.81
CA ALA A 187 16.83 -1.57 -7.35
C ALA A 187 17.60 -2.84 -6.98
N HIS A 188 17.23 -3.55 -5.91
CA HIS A 188 17.93 -4.76 -5.46
C HIS A 188 17.66 -5.96 -6.39
N LEU A 189 16.57 -5.93 -7.14
CA LEU A 189 16.20 -6.97 -8.09
C LEU A 189 17.17 -6.98 -9.28
N PRO A 190 17.57 -8.15 -9.80
CA PRO A 190 18.29 -8.24 -11.08
C PRO A 190 17.56 -7.53 -12.23
N GLN A 191 16.23 -7.66 -12.26
CA GLN A 191 15.36 -7.06 -13.27
C GLN A 191 15.40 -5.53 -13.28
N ALA A 192 15.95 -4.89 -12.25
CA ALA A 192 16.07 -3.43 -12.20
C ALA A 192 16.92 -2.85 -13.33
N GLU A 193 17.89 -3.60 -13.86
CA GLU A 193 18.76 -3.10 -14.92
C GLU A 193 18.03 -2.88 -16.25
N ASP A 194 16.98 -3.68 -16.50
CA ASP A 194 16.24 -3.71 -17.76
C ASP A 194 14.81 -3.17 -17.64
N LYS A 195 14.20 -3.26 -16.45
CA LYS A 195 12.78 -2.95 -16.24
C LYS A 195 12.50 -1.79 -15.30
N LEU A 196 13.53 -1.24 -14.65
CA LEU A 196 13.36 -0.07 -13.79
C LEU A 196 13.88 1.19 -14.49
N LEU A 197 12.99 2.16 -14.67
CA LEU A 197 13.33 3.50 -15.12
C LEU A 197 13.27 4.45 -13.93
N TYR A 198 14.41 5.02 -13.54
CA TYR A 198 14.47 5.99 -12.45
C TYR A 198 14.38 7.41 -12.97
N VAL A 199 13.37 8.17 -12.58
CA VAL A 199 13.20 9.57 -12.98
C VAL A 199 13.50 10.46 -11.77
N THR A 200 14.51 11.33 -11.90
CA THR A 200 15.05 12.08 -10.75
C THR A 200 15.65 13.42 -11.16
N SER A 201 15.68 14.40 -10.25
CA SER A 201 16.34 15.69 -10.46
C SER A 201 17.87 15.63 -10.31
N LEU A 202 18.43 14.46 -9.97
CA LEU A 202 19.87 14.27 -9.74
C LEU A 202 20.70 14.14 -11.03
N VAL A 203 20.06 14.05 -12.20
CA VAL A 203 20.72 13.96 -13.50
C VAL A 203 20.14 14.99 -14.46
N ASP A 204 20.95 15.46 -15.41
CA ASP A 204 20.55 16.50 -16.37
C ASP A 204 20.24 15.97 -17.78
N ARG A 205 20.60 14.71 -18.04
CA ARG A 205 20.38 14.01 -19.31
C ARG A 205 20.17 12.52 -19.06
N PRO A 206 19.50 11.80 -19.97
CA PRO A 206 19.39 10.35 -19.88
C PRO A 206 20.76 9.69 -19.74
N THR A 207 20.91 8.85 -18.73
CA THR A 207 22.16 8.17 -18.41
C THR A 207 21.85 6.85 -17.71
N ARG A 208 22.89 6.02 -17.50
CA ARG A 208 22.84 4.96 -16.50
C ARG A 208 23.59 5.39 -15.26
N ILE A 209 23.05 5.07 -14.09
CA ILE A 209 23.74 5.26 -12.82
C ILE A 209 24.00 3.91 -12.17
N ASP A 210 25.21 3.76 -11.64
CA ASP A 210 25.61 2.57 -10.92
C ASP A 210 25.26 2.74 -9.44
N MET A 211 24.48 1.81 -8.90
CA MET A 211 24.12 1.74 -7.49
C MET A 211 24.80 0.55 -6.83
N ASN A 212 25.52 0.80 -5.74
CA ASN A 212 25.98 -0.25 -4.83
C ASN A 212 24.91 -0.48 -3.76
N LEU A 213 24.37 -1.69 -3.72
CA LEU A 213 23.27 -2.13 -2.87
C LEU A 213 23.76 -3.27 -1.96
N ARG A 214 23.09 -3.51 -0.84
CA ARG A 214 23.48 -4.54 0.11
C ARG A 214 22.36 -5.55 0.30
N ILE A 215 22.65 -6.83 0.03
CA ILE A 215 21.71 -7.95 0.19
C ILE A 215 22.41 -8.98 1.07
N ASP A 216 21.86 -9.27 2.24
CA ASP A 216 22.40 -10.27 3.19
C ASP A 216 23.90 -10.12 3.45
N GLY A 217 24.36 -8.88 3.58
CA GLY A 217 25.76 -8.54 3.82
C GLY A 217 26.65 -8.45 2.58
N ILE A 218 26.19 -8.95 1.42
CA ILE A 218 26.89 -8.93 0.14
C ILE A 218 26.60 -7.62 -0.59
N THR A 219 27.65 -6.99 -1.15
CA THR A 219 27.48 -5.80 -2.00
C THR A 219 27.18 -6.22 -3.43
N VAL A 220 26.10 -5.70 -3.98
CA VAL A 220 25.63 -5.96 -5.33
C VAL A 220 25.58 -4.65 -6.08
N LYS A 221 26.19 -4.61 -7.26
CA LYS A 221 26.15 -3.45 -8.15
C LYS A 221 25.02 -3.59 -9.16
N ARG A 222 24.28 -2.50 -9.39
CA ARG A 222 23.20 -2.42 -10.38
C ARG A 222 23.35 -1.18 -11.23
N SER A 223 23.31 -1.33 -12.55
CA SER A 223 23.30 -0.19 -13.46
C SER A 223 21.85 0.12 -13.87
N ILE A 224 21.31 1.27 -13.49
CA ILE A 224 19.88 1.59 -13.68
C ILE A 224 19.73 2.75 -14.67
N GLN A 225 18.82 2.56 -15.64
CA GLN A 225 18.47 3.61 -16.58
C GLN A 225 17.80 4.77 -15.84
N THR A 226 18.34 5.96 -16.00
CA THR A 226 17.95 7.15 -15.24
C THR A 226 17.70 8.33 -16.16
N TYR A 227 16.58 9.02 -15.94
CA TYR A 227 16.15 10.18 -16.73
C TYR A 227 15.96 11.40 -15.82
N PRO A 228 16.22 12.61 -16.36
CA PRO A 228 15.99 13.85 -15.63
C PRO A 228 14.49 14.03 -15.34
N LEU A 229 14.13 14.29 -14.09
CA LEU A 229 12.80 14.78 -13.71
C LEU A 229 12.74 16.29 -13.99
N ARG A 230 12.37 16.64 -15.22
CA ARG A 230 12.23 18.04 -15.65
C ARG A 230 10.89 18.27 -16.35
N VAL A 231 10.26 19.38 -16.03
CA VAL A 231 8.99 19.82 -16.62
C VAL A 231 9.19 21.24 -17.13
N SER A 232 8.83 21.49 -18.38
CA SER A 232 8.86 22.84 -18.92
C SER A 232 7.77 23.68 -18.27
N ILE A 233 8.13 24.85 -17.74
CA ILE A 233 7.20 25.83 -17.22
C ILE A 233 6.23 26.29 -18.32
N GLU A 234 6.69 26.32 -19.57
CA GLU A 234 5.88 26.79 -20.70
C GLU A 234 4.80 25.78 -21.12
N SER A 235 4.92 24.51 -20.72
CA SER A 235 3.85 23.52 -20.92
C SER A 235 2.77 23.57 -19.84
N LEU A 236 2.99 24.30 -18.74
CA LEU A 236 2.02 24.41 -17.66
C LEU A 236 0.87 25.35 -18.04
N THR A 237 -0.33 24.94 -17.65
CA THR A 237 -1.60 25.62 -17.85
C THR A 237 -2.18 26.03 -16.50
N PRO A 238 -3.18 26.93 -16.45
CA PRO A 238 -3.89 27.25 -15.21
C PRO A 238 -4.45 26.02 -14.48
N ASN A 239 -4.91 25.00 -15.22
CA ASN A 239 -5.47 23.77 -14.62
C ASN A 239 -4.46 23.02 -13.76
N ASP A 240 -3.17 23.03 -14.13
CA ASP A 240 -2.11 22.38 -13.35
C ASP A 240 -1.95 22.99 -11.94
N PHE A 241 -2.43 24.23 -11.75
CA PHE A 241 -2.41 24.93 -10.47
C PHE A 241 -3.77 24.88 -9.76
N THR A 242 -4.89 25.03 -10.48
CA THR A 242 -6.22 25.03 -9.84
C THR A 242 -6.59 23.66 -9.28
N MET A 243 -6.14 22.57 -9.91
CA MET A 243 -6.38 21.21 -9.43
C MET A 243 -5.73 20.90 -8.08
N THR A 244 -4.81 21.74 -7.59
CA THR A 244 -4.21 21.54 -6.26
C THR A 244 -5.12 21.99 -5.12
N GLY A 245 -6.19 22.75 -5.40
CA GLY A 245 -7.08 23.33 -4.38
C GLY A 245 -6.45 24.46 -3.55
N GLU A 246 -5.24 24.92 -3.92
CA GLU A 246 -4.51 25.95 -3.16
C GLU A 246 -4.93 27.37 -3.52
N PHE A 247 -5.69 27.57 -4.61
CA PHE A 247 -6.05 28.90 -5.12
C PHE A 247 -7.51 29.24 -4.79
N THR A 248 -7.76 30.50 -4.44
CA THR A 248 -9.14 30.99 -4.28
C THR A 248 -9.73 31.35 -5.64
N GLY A 249 -11.06 31.40 -5.78
CA GLY A 249 -11.73 31.77 -7.05
C GLY A 249 -11.12 33.01 -7.75
N PRO A 250 -10.92 34.16 -7.07
CA PRO A 250 -10.26 35.32 -7.67
C PRO A 250 -8.81 35.08 -8.11
N GLN A 251 -8.09 34.17 -7.45
CA GLN A 251 -6.74 33.79 -7.85
C GLN A 251 -6.77 32.89 -9.09
N GLU A 252 -7.71 31.96 -9.18
CA GLU A 252 -7.91 31.10 -10.36
C GLU A 252 -8.30 31.90 -11.61
N GLU A 253 -9.24 32.84 -11.46
CA GLU A 253 -9.61 33.78 -12.53
C GLU A 253 -8.39 34.55 -13.02
N LEU A 254 -7.54 35.03 -12.10
CA LEU A 254 -6.30 35.71 -12.43
C LEU A 254 -5.34 34.79 -13.23
N LEU A 255 -5.18 33.51 -12.86
CA LEU A 255 -4.36 32.57 -13.61
C LEU A 255 -4.84 32.47 -15.06
N TRP A 256 -6.16 32.32 -15.25
CA TRP A 256 -6.78 32.25 -16.57
C TRP A 256 -6.63 33.54 -17.37
N MET A 257 -6.81 34.71 -16.75
CA MET A 257 -6.62 36.01 -17.40
C MET A 257 -5.19 36.17 -17.92
N VAL A 258 -4.19 35.87 -17.08
CA VAL A 258 -2.77 35.99 -17.45
C VAL A 258 -2.42 34.96 -18.52
N TYR A 259 -2.90 33.72 -18.40
CA TYR A 259 -2.75 32.69 -19.43
C TYR A 259 -3.34 33.12 -20.77
N ASN A 260 -4.55 33.67 -20.78
CA ASN A 260 -5.20 34.08 -22.01
C ASN A 260 -4.50 35.26 -22.69
N LEU A 261 -3.93 36.18 -21.92
CA LEU A 261 -3.23 37.35 -22.45
C LEU A 261 -1.82 37.02 -22.97
N PHE A 262 -1.09 36.14 -22.29
CA PHE A 262 0.34 35.90 -22.56
C PHE A 262 0.67 34.50 -23.09
N LYS A 263 -0.31 33.59 -23.14
CA LYS A 263 -0.19 32.21 -23.67
C LYS A 263 1.03 31.50 -23.09
N LYS A 264 1.93 30.96 -23.91
CA LYS A 264 3.11 30.19 -23.45
C LYS A 264 4.01 30.96 -22.46
N ASN A 265 4.06 32.29 -22.56
CA ASN A 265 4.89 33.14 -21.71
C ASN A 265 4.20 33.59 -20.42
N TRP A 266 3.01 33.06 -20.10
CA TRP A 266 2.18 33.57 -19.01
C TRP A 266 2.84 33.47 -17.64
N ILE A 267 3.49 32.34 -17.31
CA ILE A 267 4.18 32.17 -16.02
C ILE A 267 5.41 33.08 -15.96
N ARG A 268 6.19 33.15 -17.05
CA ARG A 268 7.35 34.05 -17.15
C ARG A 268 6.94 35.49 -16.88
N THR A 269 5.90 35.93 -17.58
CA THR A 269 5.32 37.26 -17.40
C THR A 269 4.80 37.46 -15.98
N LEU A 270 4.04 36.50 -15.45
CA LEU A 270 3.47 36.57 -14.12
C LEU A 270 4.54 36.73 -13.04
N LEU A 271 5.65 35.99 -13.14
CA LEU A 271 6.70 35.99 -12.12
C LEU A 271 7.65 37.18 -12.27
N GLU A 272 8.06 37.51 -13.50
CA GLU A 272 9.14 38.48 -13.75
C GLU A 272 8.65 39.92 -13.90
N MET A 273 7.43 40.15 -14.41
CA MET A 273 6.89 41.50 -14.55
C MET A 273 6.55 42.10 -13.19
N ASP A 274 6.89 43.37 -12.95
CA ASP A 274 6.49 44.04 -11.72
C ASP A 274 4.96 44.13 -11.59
N THR A 275 4.47 44.08 -10.36
CA THR A 275 3.03 44.01 -10.08
C THR A 275 2.27 45.22 -10.63
N ARG A 276 2.88 46.42 -10.68
CA ARG A 276 2.21 47.64 -11.17
C ARG A 276 1.99 47.57 -12.69
N ASN A 277 3.00 47.15 -13.45
CA ASN A 277 2.87 46.97 -14.89
C ASN A 277 1.91 45.82 -15.23
N LEU A 278 1.94 44.73 -14.47
CA LEU A 278 1.00 43.62 -14.66
C LEU A 278 -0.44 44.03 -14.36
N TYR A 279 -0.68 44.75 -13.25
CA TYR A 279 -1.99 45.31 -12.90
C TYR A 279 -2.55 46.22 -14.02
N ARG A 280 -1.71 47.08 -14.61
CA ARG A 280 -2.09 47.91 -15.76
C ARG A 280 -2.44 47.08 -16.99
N ARG A 281 -1.66 46.04 -17.32
CA ARG A 281 -1.93 45.14 -18.46
C ARG A 281 -3.20 44.31 -18.30
N LEU A 282 -3.62 44.05 -17.06
CA LEU A 282 -4.89 43.37 -16.75
C LEU A 282 -6.08 44.34 -16.65
N ASN A 283 -5.94 45.59 -17.14
CA ASN A 283 -6.99 46.61 -17.14
C ASN A 283 -7.61 46.87 -15.76
N SER A 284 -6.82 46.74 -14.68
CA SER A 284 -7.31 46.93 -13.29
C SER A 284 -8.45 45.99 -12.87
N LEU A 285 -8.64 44.87 -13.57
CA LEU A 285 -9.71 43.90 -13.28
C LEU A 285 -9.43 43.01 -12.06
N THR A 286 -8.21 43.06 -11.50
CA THR A 286 -7.81 42.21 -10.38
C THR A 286 -7.06 43.03 -9.33
N SER A 287 -7.31 42.79 -8.04
CA SER A 287 -6.62 43.53 -6.97
C SER A 287 -5.10 43.27 -6.94
N VAL A 288 -4.32 44.29 -6.55
CA VAL A 288 -2.86 44.20 -6.35
C VAL A 288 -2.49 43.13 -5.30
N THR A 289 -3.32 42.98 -4.27
CA THR A 289 -3.14 41.96 -3.22
C THR A 289 -3.27 40.56 -3.81
N THR A 290 -4.32 40.30 -4.61
CA THR A 290 -4.52 39.02 -5.29
C THR A 290 -3.32 38.69 -6.18
N LEU A 291 -2.84 39.66 -6.97
CA LEU A 291 -1.65 39.50 -7.81
C LEU A 291 -0.41 39.06 -7.01
N ASN A 292 -0.10 39.77 -5.93
CA ASN A 292 1.08 39.47 -5.12
C ASN A 292 0.98 38.09 -4.44
N VAL A 293 -0.19 37.72 -3.94
CA VAL A 293 -0.40 36.42 -3.31
C VAL A 293 -0.29 35.29 -4.34
N THR A 294 -0.92 35.43 -5.51
CA THR A 294 -0.83 34.44 -6.59
C THR A 294 0.61 34.28 -7.09
N LYS A 295 1.34 35.38 -7.32
CA LYS A 295 2.77 35.34 -7.68
C LYS A 295 3.60 34.57 -6.66
N ARG A 296 3.38 34.81 -5.37
CA ARG A 296 4.09 34.12 -4.29
C ARG A 296 3.77 32.62 -4.26
N LYS A 297 2.50 32.24 -4.40
CA LYS A 297 2.07 30.83 -4.43
C LYS A 297 2.69 30.07 -5.59
N ILE A 298 2.62 30.62 -6.81
CA ILE A 298 3.26 30.02 -7.98
C ILE A 298 4.77 29.89 -7.78
N LYS A 299 5.43 30.94 -7.29
CA LYS A 299 6.87 30.87 -7.00
C LYS A 299 7.21 29.76 -6.00
N HIS A 300 6.39 29.55 -4.98
CA HIS A 300 6.59 28.49 -4.01
C HIS A 300 6.41 27.09 -4.63
N MET A 301 5.36 26.90 -5.45
CA MET A 301 5.08 25.63 -6.11
C MET A 301 6.13 25.22 -7.14
N LEU A 302 6.68 26.18 -7.90
CA LEU A 302 7.75 25.91 -8.87
C LEU A 302 9.12 25.69 -8.22
N GLY A 303 9.24 25.98 -6.92
CA GLY A 303 10.46 25.75 -6.14
C GLY A 303 11.69 26.49 -6.69
N ASN A 304 12.85 25.85 -6.57
CA ASN A 304 14.15 26.40 -6.96
C ASN A 304 14.50 26.19 -8.45
N ARG A 305 13.52 25.78 -9.28
CA ARG A 305 13.70 25.47 -10.70
C ARG A 305 14.57 24.24 -11.01
N ASP A 306 14.70 23.31 -10.07
CA ASP A 306 15.42 22.03 -10.29
C ASP A 306 14.59 21.06 -11.15
N ILE A 307 13.26 21.05 -10.94
CA ILE A 307 12.30 20.24 -11.70
C ILE A 307 11.59 21.11 -12.76
N PHE A 308 11.05 22.25 -12.34
CA PHE A 308 10.35 23.16 -13.25
C PHE A 308 11.33 24.14 -13.89
N VAL A 309 11.68 23.90 -15.14
CA VAL A 309 12.66 24.68 -15.91
C VAL A 309 11.98 25.42 -17.04
N TRP A 310 12.58 26.51 -17.56
CA TRP A 310 11.99 27.26 -18.67
C TRP A 310 11.83 26.36 -19.91
N GLU A 311 12.92 25.71 -20.30
CA GLU A 311 12.97 24.82 -21.45
C GLU A 311 13.64 23.52 -21.02
N CYS A 312 13.10 22.39 -21.48
CA CYS A 312 13.72 21.08 -21.37
C CYS A 312 13.45 20.27 -22.63
N GLU A 313 14.41 19.41 -22.99
CA GLU A 313 14.17 18.42 -24.03
C GLU A 313 13.18 17.36 -23.53
N ASN A 314 12.22 16.98 -24.38
CA ASN A 314 11.33 15.87 -24.11
C ASN A 314 12.03 14.55 -24.45
N PHE A 315 12.50 13.87 -23.41
CA PHE A 315 13.20 12.59 -23.55
C PHE A 315 12.27 11.36 -23.56
N PHE A 316 10.99 11.52 -23.18
CA PHE A 316 10.04 10.40 -23.02
C PHE A 316 9.16 10.13 -24.25
N PHE A 317 9.08 11.05 -25.23
CA PHE A 317 8.17 10.97 -26.37
C PHE A 317 8.90 10.97 -27.73
N LYS A 318 10.06 10.32 -27.82
CA LYS A 318 10.77 10.11 -29.09
C LYS A 318 10.41 8.76 -29.70
#